data_AF-A0A699YZT6-F1
#
_entry.id   AF-A0A699YZT6-F1
#
_cell.length_a   1.000
_cell.length_b   1.000
_cell.length_c   1.000
_cell.angle_alpha   90.00
_cell.angle_beta   90.00
_cell.angle_gamma   90.00
#
_symmetry.space_group_name_H-M   'P 1'
#
loop_
_entity.id
_entity.type
_entity.pdbx_description
1 polymer ?
#
loop_
_entity_poly.entity_id
_entity_poly.type
_entity_poly.pdbx_seq_one_letter_code
_entity_poly.pdbx_strand_id
1 'polypeptide(L)'
;MKQAPHGMSCVAVIHADPASSEQACDICSNGWSGNWEHLHCRGAKARYGEGSNGVRDGLLTTVHITDVNLDGPVPRQFCALRNLREFDLDGGQLTGPIPRWLLEPNPDPAANGTLCGSNIQELDLSSNRLSGTIPPEFSIKKSMQEFKIEHNHVTGTLPESFGQLPDLWRIRLATNHMTGRMPQSLSNLTATLNELWLDNNDFEGDLYMLGPTKLVWVTVHNNPRLCGMVPASVRWAHGYNPAGTNLGNPC
;
A
#
# COMPACT_ATOMS: atom_id res chain seq x y z
N MET A 1 -18.87 10.69 -26.33
CA MET A 1 -18.59 9.35 -25.78
C MET A 1 -17.43 8.79 -26.59
N LYS A 2 -16.26 8.57 -25.98
CA LYS A 2 -15.14 7.91 -26.67
C LYS A 2 -15.46 6.41 -26.69
N GLN A 3 -15.59 5.82 -27.88
CA GLN A 3 -15.75 4.37 -28.03
C GLN A 3 -14.46 3.67 -27.58
N ALA A 4 -14.59 2.52 -26.93
CA ALA A 4 -13.48 1.67 -26.55
C ALA A 4 -12.69 1.24 -27.81
N PRO A 5 -11.35 1.29 -27.82
CA PRO A 5 -10.54 0.75 -28.91
C PRO A 5 -10.79 -0.76 -29.08
N HIS A 6 -11.17 -1.19 -30.28
CA HIS A 6 -11.37 -2.60 -30.58
C HIS A 6 -10.08 -3.42 -30.32
N GLY A 7 -10.16 -4.44 -29.45
CA GLY A 7 -9.09 -5.42 -29.23
C GLY A 7 -8.46 -5.50 -27.83
N MET A 8 -9.09 -4.93 -26.80
CA MET A 8 -8.58 -4.98 -25.41
C MET A 8 -8.82 -6.35 -24.76
N SER A 9 -7.82 -6.85 -24.05
CA SER A 9 -7.91 -8.03 -23.19
C SER A 9 -7.53 -7.64 -21.76
N CYS A 10 -8.24 -8.24 -20.81
CA CYS A 10 -8.75 -7.57 -19.62
C CYS A 10 -8.12 -8.18 -18.37
N VAL A 11 -7.65 -7.35 -17.44
CA VAL A 11 -6.77 -7.81 -16.34
C VAL A 11 -7.53 -8.37 -15.13
N ALA A 12 -8.80 -8.01 -14.92
CA ALA A 12 -9.61 -8.56 -13.85
C ALA A 12 -11.10 -8.44 -14.15
N VAL A 13 -11.88 -9.49 -13.87
CA VAL A 13 -13.34 -9.41 -13.78
C VAL A 13 -13.70 -9.41 -12.30
N ILE A 14 -14.30 -8.32 -11.84
CA ILE A 14 -14.89 -8.25 -10.50
C ILE A 14 -16.34 -8.69 -10.62
N HIS A 15 -16.65 -9.94 -10.29
CA HIS A 15 -18.02 -10.43 -10.33
C HIS A 15 -18.79 -9.94 -9.12
N ALA A 16 -19.88 -9.18 -9.32
CA ALA A 16 -20.85 -8.94 -8.26
C ALA A 16 -21.72 -10.20 -8.04
N ASP A 17 -22.14 -10.42 -6.80
CA ASP A 17 -23.19 -11.37 -6.46
C ASP A 17 -24.45 -11.11 -7.33
N PRO A 18 -24.93 -12.10 -8.11
CA PRO A 18 -26.12 -11.94 -8.97
C PRO A 18 -27.41 -11.61 -8.19
N ALA A 19 -27.42 -11.75 -6.86
CA ALA A 19 -28.52 -11.31 -6.00
C ALA A 19 -28.47 -9.83 -5.58
N SER A 20 -27.37 -9.12 -5.86
CA SER A 20 -27.22 -7.69 -5.55
C SER A 20 -27.56 -6.83 -6.76
N SER A 21 -28.39 -5.81 -6.57
CA SER A 21 -28.73 -4.81 -7.59
C SER A 21 -27.64 -3.74 -7.77
N GLU A 22 -26.44 -3.95 -7.25
CA GLU A 22 -25.33 -3.00 -7.29
C GLU A 22 -24.46 -3.23 -8.54
N GLN A 23 -24.02 -2.14 -9.16
CA GLN A 23 -23.23 -2.18 -10.38
C GLN A 23 -21.87 -2.85 -10.10
N ALA A 24 -21.70 -4.08 -10.62
CA ALA A 24 -20.41 -4.74 -10.66
C ALA A 24 -19.38 -3.87 -11.39
N CYS A 25 -18.15 -3.82 -10.87
CA CYS A 25 -17.02 -3.29 -11.60
C CYS A 25 -16.50 -4.31 -12.61
N ASP A 26 -17.29 -4.54 -13.65
CA ASP A 26 -16.85 -5.35 -14.76
C ASP A 26 -16.04 -4.47 -15.73
N ILE A 27 -14.73 -4.43 -15.50
CA ILE A 27 -13.73 -3.84 -16.42
C ILE A 27 -13.88 -4.43 -17.83
N CYS A 28 -14.51 -5.61 -17.95
CA CYS A 28 -14.67 -6.36 -19.18
C CYS A 28 -16.10 -6.31 -19.73
N SER A 29 -17.00 -5.52 -19.12
CA SER A 29 -18.33 -5.29 -19.68
C SER A 29 -18.24 -4.34 -20.87
N ASN A 30 -18.90 -4.69 -21.98
CA ASN A 30 -19.00 -3.88 -23.20
C ASN A 30 -19.67 -2.49 -22.99
N GLY A 31 -19.99 -2.11 -21.75
CA GLY A 31 -20.70 -0.90 -21.37
C GLY A 31 -19.96 0.03 -20.39
N TRP A 32 -18.69 -0.24 -20.03
CA TRP A 32 -17.97 0.64 -19.11
C TRP A 32 -17.75 2.04 -19.73
N SER A 33 -18.35 3.06 -19.10
CA SER A 33 -18.31 4.46 -19.53
C SER A 33 -17.27 5.30 -18.79
N GLY A 34 -16.41 4.67 -17.98
CA GLY A 34 -15.40 5.33 -17.14
C GLY A 34 -14.14 5.79 -17.89
N ASN A 35 -13.24 6.46 -17.18
CA ASN A 35 -11.94 6.85 -17.72
C ASN A 35 -10.96 5.66 -17.63
N TRP A 36 -10.51 5.13 -18.76
CA TRP A 36 -9.54 4.01 -18.86
C TRP A 36 -8.19 4.24 -18.15
N GLU A 37 -7.91 5.45 -17.67
CA GLU A 37 -6.74 5.77 -16.84
C GLU A 37 -6.97 5.52 -15.33
N HIS A 38 -8.24 5.51 -14.88
CA HIS A 38 -8.62 5.32 -13.48
C HIS A 38 -9.77 4.33 -13.33
N LEU A 39 -9.52 3.23 -12.61
CA LEU A 39 -10.55 2.26 -12.23
C LEU A 39 -11.02 2.53 -10.81
N HIS A 40 -12.27 2.99 -10.65
CA HIS A 40 -12.88 3.21 -9.34
C HIS A 40 -14.07 2.29 -9.13
N CYS A 41 -14.02 1.50 -8.06
CA CYS A 41 -15.04 0.51 -7.71
C CYS A 41 -15.47 0.69 -6.26
N ARG A 42 -16.78 0.84 -6.02
CA ARG A 42 -17.35 0.96 -4.68
C ARG A 42 -18.60 0.09 -4.55
N GLY A 43 -18.69 -0.66 -3.45
CA GLY A 43 -19.91 -1.35 -3.04
C GLY A 43 -20.32 -2.52 -3.94
N ALA A 44 -19.37 -3.23 -4.56
CA ALA A 44 -19.70 -4.54 -5.13
C ALA A 44 -19.80 -5.56 -3.98
N LYS A 45 -20.41 -6.72 -4.20
CA LYS A 45 -20.09 -7.93 -3.43
C LYS A 45 -19.18 -8.75 -4.33
N ALA A 46 -17.95 -8.27 -4.47
CA ALA A 46 -17.01 -8.77 -5.45
C ALA A 46 -16.39 -10.12 -5.07
N ARG A 47 -16.33 -11.07 -6.01
CA ARG A 47 -15.32 -12.15 -6.00
C ARG A 47 -14.39 -12.00 -7.20
N TYR A 48 -13.08 -12.12 -6.98
CA TYR A 48 -12.10 -12.15 -8.07
C TYR A 48 -12.21 -13.48 -8.83
N GLY A 49 -12.46 -13.41 -10.14
CA GLY A 49 -12.41 -14.55 -11.06
C GLY A 49 -11.20 -14.48 -11.99
N GLU A 50 -10.55 -15.62 -12.24
CA GLU A 50 -9.49 -15.72 -13.27
C GLU A 50 -10.12 -15.57 -14.67
N GLY A 51 -10.06 -14.36 -15.22
CA GLY A 51 -10.45 -14.02 -16.59
C GLY A 51 -9.25 -14.01 -17.55
N SER A 52 -9.50 -14.47 -18.77
CA SER A 52 -8.57 -14.94 -19.82
C SER A 52 -7.34 -14.09 -20.19
N ASN A 53 -6.25 -14.82 -20.47
CA ASN A 53 -5.00 -14.39 -21.11
C ASN A 53 -5.20 -13.53 -22.38
N GLY A 54 -4.80 -12.27 -22.27
CA GLY A 54 -4.41 -11.41 -23.37
C GLY A 54 -3.97 -10.04 -22.83
N VAL A 55 -2.86 -9.52 -23.30
CA VAL A 55 -2.21 -8.33 -22.73
C VAL A 55 -2.60 -7.09 -23.53
N ARG A 56 -3.08 -6.01 -22.87
CA ARG A 56 -2.49 -4.65 -22.80
C ARG A 56 -3.49 -3.59 -22.28
N ASP A 57 -3.50 -3.33 -20.97
CA ASP A 57 -4.08 -2.10 -20.36
C ASP A 57 -3.00 -1.07 -20.03
N GLY A 58 -2.22 -0.72 -21.06
CA GLY A 58 -1.12 0.23 -20.99
C GLY A 58 -1.48 1.68 -20.70
N LEU A 59 -2.67 1.96 -20.17
CA LEU A 59 -3.14 3.32 -19.85
C LEU A 59 -3.51 3.46 -18.37
N LEU A 60 -3.83 2.38 -17.68
CA LEU A 60 -4.31 2.45 -16.31
C LEU A 60 -3.17 2.88 -15.38
N THR A 61 -3.35 4.04 -14.76
CA THR A 61 -2.42 4.61 -13.79
C THR A 61 -2.95 4.50 -12.37
N THR A 62 -4.27 4.41 -12.19
CA THR A 62 -4.90 4.31 -10.88
C THR A 62 -5.86 3.13 -10.85
N VAL A 63 -5.73 2.31 -9.81
CA VAL A 63 -6.72 1.32 -9.40
C VAL A 63 -7.10 1.68 -7.97
N HIS A 64 -8.39 1.96 -7.77
CA HIS A 64 -8.97 2.22 -6.47
C HIS A 64 -10.21 1.33 -6.32
N ILE A 65 -10.12 0.29 -5.52
CA ILE A 65 -11.20 -0.67 -5.29
C ILE A 65 -11.45 -0.75 -3.79
N THR A 66 -12.46 -0.03 -3.32
CA THR A 66 -12.91 -0.08 -1.92
C THR A 66 -14.17 -0.93 -1.85
N ASP A 67 -14.02 -2.18 -1.42
CA ASP A 67 -15.14 -3.10 -1.27
C ASP A 67 -14.90 -4.05 -0.09
N VAL A 68 -15.82 -3.99 0.86
CA VAL A 68 -15.86 -4.75 2.12
C VAL A 68 -15.93 -6.27 1.94
N ASN A 69 -16.09 -6.77 0.71
CA ASN A 69 -16.21 -8.19 0.39
C ASN A 69 -15.05 -8.74 -0.44
N LEU A 70 -14.07 -7.93 -0.84
CA LEU A 70 -12.89 -8.45 -1.55
C LEU A 70 -12.16 -9.45 -0.65
N ASP A 71 -12.15 -10.73 -1.03
CA ASP A 71 -11.53 -11.80 -0.26
C ASP A 71 -10.39 -12.50 -1.02
N GLY A 72 -9.71 -13.42 -0.36
CA GLY A 72 -8.55 -14.11 -0.92
C GLY A 72 -7.29 -13.23 -1.02
N PRO A 73 -6.21 -13.73 -1.63
CA PRO A 73 -4.98 -12.98 -1.80
C PRO A 73 -5.09 -11.92 -2.90
N VAL A 74 -4.28 -10.86 -2.79
CA VAL A 74 -4.19 -9.84 -3.84
C VAL A 74 -3.81 -10.49 -5.17
N PRO A 75 -4.68 -10.43 -6.20
CA PRO A 75 -4.49 -11.18 -7.44
C PRO A 75 -3.23 -10.78 -8.20
N ARG A 76 -2.48 -11.77 -8.69
CA ARG A 76 -1.26 -11.56 -9.48
C ARG A 76 -1.52 -10.84 -10.81
N GLN A 77 -2.74 -10.91 -11.31
CA GLN A 77 -3.14 -10.36 -12.61
C GLN A 77 -2.83 -8.85 -12.70
N PHE A 78 -2.95 -8.11 -11.59
CA PHE A 78 -2.57 -6.69 -11.51
C PHE A 78 -1.11 -6.41 -11.90
N CYS A 79 -0.24 -7.42 -11.89
CA CYS A 79 1.12 -7.29 -12.38
C CYS A 79 1.19 -6.83 -13.86
N ALA A 80 0.20 -7.16 -14.69
CA ALA A 80 0.17 -6.76 -16.09
C ALA A 80 0.01 -5.22 -16.29
N LEU A 81 -0.36 -4.47 -15.24
CA LEU A 81 -0.54 -3.02 -15.28
C LEU A 81 0.80 -2.29 -15.24
N ARG A 82 1.43 -2.12 -16.41
CA ARG A 82 2.77 -1.52 -16.53
C ARG A 82 2.86 -0.02 -16.17
N ASN A 83 1.74 0.69 -16.21
CA ASN A 83 1.67 2.13 -15.94
C ASN A 83 1.05 2.49 -14.58
N LEU A 84 0.79 1.49 -13.74
CA LEU A 84 0.18 1.69 -12.43
C LEU A 84 1.06 2.59 -11.55
N ARG A 85 0.44 3.65 -11.01
CA ARG A 85 1.01 4.63 -10.09
C ARG A 85 0.31 4.57 -8.74
N GLU A 86 -1.00 4.42 -8.74
CA GLU A 86 -1.82 4.36 -7.53
C GLU A 86 -2.51 2.99 -7.49
N PHE A 87 -2.21 2.21 -6.47
CA PHE A 87 -2.82 0.91 -6.23
C PHE A 87 -3.43 0.89 -4.83
N ASP A 88 -4.73 1.13 -4.78
CA ASP A 88 -5.53 1.26 -3.57
C ASP A 88 -6.60 0.16 -3.55
N LEU A 89 -6.45 -0.75 -2.59
CA LEU A 89 -7.38 -1.84 -2.28
C LEU A 89 -7.84 -1.77 -0.80
N ASP A 90 -7.98 -0.57 -0.24
CA ASP A 90 -8.44 -0.37 1.14
C ASP A 90 -9.84 -0.97 1.40
N GLY A 91 -10.07 -1.37 2.65
CA GLY A 91 -11.43 -1.58 3.16
C GLY A 91 -12.09 -2.87 2.71
N GLY A 92 -11.33 -3.97 2.65
CA GLY A 92 -11.80 -5.30 2.22
C GLY A 92 -11.59 -6.44 3.23
N GLN A 93 -11.55 -7.66 2.72
CA GLN A 93 -11.26 -8.89 3.47
C GLN A 93 -10.07 -9.65 2.85
N LEU A 94 -9.17 -8.94 2.16
CA LEU A 94 -8.03 -9.55 1.49
C LEU A 94 -7.13 -10.24 2.52
N THR A 95 -6.66 -11.44 2.18
CA THR A 95 -5.89 -12.33 3.05
C THR A 95 -4.53 -12.64 2.42
N GLY A 96 -3.70 -13.40 3.13
CA GLY A 96 -2.38 -13.77 2.64
C GLY A 96 -1.37 -12.62 2.75
N PRO A 97 -0.17 -12.77 2.17
CA PRO A 97 0.90 -11.80 2.32
C PRO A 97 0.70 -10.55 1.45
N ILE A 98 1.38 -9.47 1.81
CA ILE A 98 1.65 -8.35 0.89
C ILE A 98 2.17 -8.93 -0.44
N PRO A 99 1.61 -8.52 -1.60
CA PRO A 99 1.79 -9.21 -2.86
C PRO A 99 3.26 -9.26 -3.31
N ARG A 100 3.87 -10.45 -3.21
CA ARG A 100 5.26 -10.67 -3.67
C ARG A 100 5.41 -10.55 -5.17
N TRP A 101 4.31 -10.69 -5.92
CA TRP A 101 4.34 -10.46 -7.36
C TRP A 101 4.76 -9.03 -7.71
N LEU A 102 4.67 -8.04 -6.80
CA LEU A 102 5.27 -6.72 -7.02
C LEU A 102 6.80 -6.77 -7.26
N LEU A 103 7.46 -7.87 -6.91
CA LEU A 103 8.89 -8.11 -7.13
C LEU A 103 9.17 -9.00 -8.35
N GLU A 104 8.14 -9.46 -9.05
CA GLU A 104 8.27 -10.32 -10.22
C GLU A 104 8.39 -9.49 -11.52
N PRO A 105 8.93 -10.07 -12.59
CA PRO A 105 8.91 -9.46 -13.92
C PRO A 105 7.48 -9.24 -14.41
N ASN A 106 7.23 -8.07 -14.99
CA ASN A 106 5.96 -7.75 -15.62
C ASN A 106 5.74 -8.64 -16.85
N PRO A 107 4.61 -9.38 -16.96
CA PRO A 107 4.35 -10.28 -18.07
C PRO A 107 4.01 -9.56 -19.38
N ASP A 108 3.75 -8.25 -19.35
CA ASP A 108 3.47 -7.47 -20.56
C ASP A 108 4.73 -7.35 -21.43
N PRO A 109 4.72 -7.81 -22.70
CA PRO A 109 5.85 -7.66 -23.60
C PRO A 109 6.29 -6.20 -23.81
N ALA A 110 5.39 -5.22 -23.63
CA ALA A 110 5.70 -3.79 -23.71
C ALA A 110 6.38 -3.24 -22.45
N ALA A 111 6.41 -3.99 -21.35
CA ALA A 111 7.04 -3.59 -20.11
C ALA A 111 8.58 -3.73 -20.16
N ASN A 112 9.15 -4.26 -21.26
CA ASN A 112 10.59 -4.33 -21.51
C ASN A 112 11.42 -4.87 -20.33
N GLY A 113 10.93 -5.91 -19.66
CA GLY A 113 11.61 -6.55 -18.53
C GLY A 113 11.55 -5.78 -17.20
N THR A 114 10.74 -4.73 -17.11
CA THR A 114 10.47 -4.06 -15.83
C THR A 114 9.70 -4.96 -14.88
N LEU A 115 9.81 -4.70 -13.58
CA LEU A 115 9.05 -5.42 -12.55
C LEU A 115 7.59 -4.94 -12.50
N CYS A 116 6.70 -5.79 -11.97
CA CYS A 116 5.30 -5.43 -11.74
C CYS A 116 5.20 -4.15 -10.88
N GLY A 117 4.41 -3.15 -11.28
CA GLY A 117 4.25 -1.92 -10.48
C GLY A 117 5.53 -1.09 -10.29
N SER A 118 6.47 -1.09 -11.23
CA SER A 118 7.71 -0.28 -11.13
C SER A 118 7.48 1.22 -10.97
N ASN A 119 6.33 1.74 -11.41
CA ASN A 119 5.98 3.17 -11.35
C ASN A 119 5.04 3.50 -10.18
N ILE A 120 4.79 2.56 -9.26
CA ILE A 120 3.90 2.79 -8.11
C ILE A 120 4.46 3.92 -7.24
N GLN A 121 3.61 4.91 -7.03
CA GLN A 121 3.76 6.07 -6.15
C GLN A 121 2.98 5.84 -4.86
N GLU A 122 1.78 5.28 -4.96
CA GLU A 122 0.93 4.96 -3.81
C GLU A 122 0.57 3.47 -3.82
N LEU A 123 0.88 2.81 -2.70
CA LEU A 123 0.40 1.46 -2.40
C LEU A 123 -0.42 1.53 -1.11
N ASP A 124 -1.73 1.40 -1.26
CA ASP A 124 -2.68 1.32 -0.15
C ASP A 124 -3.35 -0.06 -0.12
N LEU A 125 -3.03 -0.82 0.93
CA LEU A 125 -3.62 -2.13 1.21
C LEU A 125 -4.25 -2.16 2.61
N SER A 126 -4.64 -0.99 3.10
CA SER A 126 -5.14 -0.79 4.45
C SER A 126 -6.46 -1.52 4.71
N SER A 127 -6.81 -1.70 5.97
CA SER A 127 -8.12 -2.21 6.40
C SER A 127 -8.50 -3.55 5.74
N ASN A 128 -7.57 -4.51 5.80
CA ASN A 128 -7.73 -5.86 5.27
C ASN A 128 -7.33 -6.91 6.32
N ARG A 129 -7.14 -8.18 5.93
CA ARG A 129 -6.66 -9.28 6.78
C ARG A 129 -5.30 -9.81 6.30
N LEU A 130 -4.47 -8.94 5.71
CA LEU A 130 -3.16 -9.32 5.19
C LEU A 130 -2.23 -9.73 6.34
N SER A 131 -1.37 -10.70 6.09
CA SER A 131 -0.40 -11.24 7.05
C SER A 131 1.01 -11.31 6.45
N GLY A 132 1.93 -12.04 7.07
CA GLY A 132 3.32 -12.12 6.62
C GLY A 132 4.12 -10.87 6.98
N THR A 133 5.14 -10.54 6.17
CA THR A 133 6.10 -9.46 6.45
C THR A 133 6.22 -8.50 5.26
N ILE A 134 6.64 -7.26 5.53
CA ILE A 134 7.01 -6.31 4.48
C ILE A 134 8.28 -6.81 3.77
N PRO A 135 8.28 -6.98 2.44
CA PRO A 135 9.48 -7.41 1.72
C PRO A 135 10.55 -6.30 1.72
N PRO A 136 11.80 -6.57 2.17
CA PRO A 136 12.88 -5.59 2.14
C PRO A 136 13.24 -5.13 0.72
N GLU A 137 12.94 -5.95 -0.29
CA GLU A 137 13.19 -5.64 -1.70
C GLU A 137 12.24 -4.56 -2.24
N PHE A 138 11.22 -4.12 -1.50
CA PHE A 138 10.34 -3.03 -1.94
C PHE A 138 11.09 -1.71 -2.13
N SER A 139 12.30 -1.56 -1.59
CA SER A 139 13.17 -0.41 -1.85
C SER A 139 13.57 -0.23 -3.31
N ILE A 140 13.36 -1.23 -4.17
CA ILE A 140 13.54 -1.10 -5.63
C ILE A 140 12.45 -0.24 -6.29
N LYS A 141 11.32 -0.01 -5.62
CA LYS A 141 10.21 0.82 -6.10
C LYS A 141 10.53 2.30 -5.89
N LYS A 142 11.51 2.83 -6.63
CA LYS A 142 12.05 4.18 -6.41
C LYS A 142 11.04 5.32 -6.57
N SER A 143 9.91 5.07 -7.24
CA SER A 143 8.81 6.03 -7.35
C SER A 143 7.87 6.07 -6.15
N MET A 144 8.01 5.16 -5.17
CA MET A 144 7.10 5.05 -4.04
C MET A 144 7.17 6.29 -3.14
N GLN A 145 6.01 6.89 -2.95
CA GLN A 145 5.77 8.10 -2.17
C GLN A 145 4.96 7.80 -0.90
N GLU A 146 4.01 6.86 -1.03
CA GLU A 146 3.11 6.46 0.04
C GLU A 146 3.07 4.93 0.16
N PHE A 147 3.24 4.44 1.39
CA PHE A 147 3.08 3.04 1.74
C PHE A 147 2.13 2.91 2.92
N LYS A 148 0.95 2.34 2.67
CA LYS A 148 -0.14 2.22 3.64
C LYS A 148 -0.60 0.77 3.73
N ILE A 149 -0.52 0.21 4.93
CA ILE A 149 -0.95 -1.16 5.25
C ILE A 149 -1.60 -1.22 6.63
N GLU A 150 -2.06 -0.08 7.18
CA GLU A 150 -2.69 -0.02 8.49
C GLU A 150 -3.91 -0.94 8.58
N HIS A 151 -4.27 -1.35 9.80
CA HIS A 151 -5.42 -2.23 10.06
C HIS A 151 -5.32 -3.57 9.32
N ASN A 152 -4.24 -4.30 9.53
CA ASN A 152 -4.00 -5.65 9.01
C ASN A 152 -3.42 -6.57 10.12
N HIS A 153 -2.95 -7.77 9.74
CA HIS A 153 -2.26 -8.73 10.62
C HIS A 153 -0.78 -8.90 10.24
N VAL A 154 -0.15 -7.85 9.70
CA VAL A 154 1.25 -7.90 9.23
C VAL A 154 2.20 -7.97 10.43
N THR A 155 3.24 -8.78 10.28
CA THR A 155 4.26 -9.10 11.30
C THR A 155 5.66 -8.71 10.81
N GLY A 156 6.67 -8.94 11.64
CA GLY A 156 8.07 -8.66 11.31
C GLY A 156 8.42 -7.19 11.50
N THR A 157 9.50 -6.72 10.86
CA THR A 157 10.05 -5.38 11.04
C THR A 157 9.74 -4.46 9.85
N LEU A 158 9.76 -3.15 10.06
CA LEU A 158 9.90 -2.20 8.96
C LEU A 158 11.33 -2.37 8.38
N PRO A 159 11.52 -2.61 7.07
CA PRO A 159 12.87 -2.85 6.56
C PRO A 159 13.75 -1.60 6.56
N GLU A 160 15.03 -1.74 6.91
CA GLU A 160 16.06 -0.68 6.79
C GLU A 160 16.20 -0.14 5.36
N SER A 161 15.78 -0.90 4.34
CA SER A 161 15.83 -0.47 2.96
C SER A 161 14.81 0.63 2.62
N PHE A 162 13.79 0.87 3.44
CA PHE A 162 12.80 1.92 3.21
C PHE A 162 13.39 3.33 3.28
N GLY A 163 14.47 3.53 4.05
CA GLY A 163 15.26 4.76 4.02
C GLY A 163 16.01 5.03 2.70
N GLN A 164 15.90 4.14 1.70
CA GLN A 164 16.48 4.31 0.36
C GLN A 164 15.43 4.71 -0.71
N LEU A 165 14.19 4.96 -0.30
CA LEU A 165 13.11 5.41 -1.18
C LEU A 165 13.12 6.94 -1.22
N PRO A 166 13.56 7.56 -2.33
CA PRO A 166 13.92 8.98 -2.36
C PRO A 166 12.72 9.90 -2.13
N ASP A 167 11.54 9.49 -2.60
CA ASP A 167 10.32 10.30 -2.59
C ASP A 167 9.31 9.87 -1.51
N LEU A 168 9.67 8.89 -0.66
CA LEU A 168 8.79 8.36 0.37
C LEU A 168 8.52 9.42 1.43
N TRP A 169 7.26 9.85 1.53
CA TRP A 169 6.85 10.90 2.44
C TRP A 169 5.79 10.45 3.45
N ARG A 170 5.06 9.37 3.16
CA ARG A 170 4.03 8.81 4.03
C ARG A 170 4.23 7.31 4.25
N ILE A 171 4.28 6.92 5.51
CA ILE A 171 4.29 5.52 5.95
C ILE A 171 3.17 5.34 6.98
N ARG A 172 2.23 4.45 6.70
CA ARG A 172 1.16 4.11 7.65
C ARG A 172 1.11 2.61 7.89
N LEU A 173 1.39 2.23 9.14
CA LEU A 173 1.53 0.84 9.60
C LEU A 173 0.67 0.55 10.84
N ALA A 174 -0.10 1.53 11.30
CA ALA A 174 -0.84 1.45 12.55
C ALA A 174 -1.77 0.23 12.60
N THR A 175 -1.99 -0.31 13.79
CA THR A 175 -2.89 -1.46 14.01
C THR A 175 -2.46 -2.69 13.19
N ASN A 176 -1.27 -3.20 13.51
CA ASN A 176 -0.70 -4.43 12.97
C ASN A 176 -0.03 -5.22 14.11
N HIS A 177 0.74 -6.26 13.76
CA HIS A 177 1.57 -7.05 14.69
C HIS A 177 3.06 -6.85 14.39
N MET A 178 3.46 -5.65 13.96
CA MET A 178 4.85 -5.35 13.64
C MET A 178 5.70 -5.23 14.90
N THR A 179 6.97 -5.62 14.79
CA THR A 179 7.92 -5.77 15.89
C THR A 179 9.29 -5.21 15.51
N GLY A 180 10.21 -5.22 16.46
CA GLY A 180 11.61 -4.89 16.25
C GLY A 180 11.89 -3.39 16.22
N ARG A 181 13.17 -3.06 16.06
CA ARG A 181 13.64 -1.67 16.19
C ARG A 181 13.23 -0.81 15.00
N MET A 182 12.90 0.46 15.28
CA MET A 182 12.71 1.46 14.22
C MET A 182 13.98 1.59 13.36
N PRO A 183 13.88 1.53 12.01
CA PRO A 183 15.06 1.42 11.16
C PRO A 183 15.81 2.75 11.07
N GLN A 184 17.09 2.78 11.46
CA GLN A 184 17.85 4.03 11.53
C GLN A 184 17.89 4.78 10.19
N SER A 185 17.80 4.04 9.08
CA SER A 185 17.77 4.62 7.74
C SER A 185 16.60 5.56 7.46
N LEU A 186 15.50 5.56 8.23
CA LEU A 186 14.45 6.57 8.06
C LEU A 186 14.98 7.99 8.29
N SER A 187 16.07 8.13 9.05
CA SER A 187 16.78 9.41 9.21
C SER A 187 17.39 9.93 7.91
N ASN A 188 17.56 9.10 6.87
CA ASN A 188 18.00 9.53 5.54
C ASN A 188 16.91 10.31 4.79
N LEU A 189 15.64 10.09 5.12
CA LEU A 189 14.48 10.72 4.48
C LEU A 189 14.24 12.15 5.01
N THR A 190 15.33 12.88 5.27
CA THR A 190 15.32 14.23 5.88
C THR A 190 14.49 15.24 5.10
N ALA A 191 14.42 15.10 3.77
CA ALA A 191 13.73 16.04 2.90
C ALA A 191 12.27 15.69 2.65
N THR A 192 11.89 14.42 2.81
CA THR A 192 10.63 13.87 2.28
C THR A 192 9.71 13.30 3.34
N LEU A 193 10.21 12.54 4.33
CA LEU A 193 9.36 11.89 5.33
C LEU A 193 8.60 12.94 6.17
N ASN A 194 7.27 12.91 6.02
CA ASN A 194 6.33 13.88 6.58
C ASN A 194 5.29 13.23 7.49
N GLU A 195 4.89 11.99 7.18
CA GLU A 195 3.82 11.29 7.90
C GLU A 195 4.24 9.86 8.26
N LEU A 196 4.16 9.52 9.54
CA LEU A 196 4.55 8.22 10.09
C LEU A 196 3.56 7.73 11.15
N TRP A 197 2.76 6.72 10.83
CA TRP A 197 1.76 6.16 11.74
C TRP A 197 2.16 4.76 12.17
N LEU A 198 2.40 4.57 13.47
CA LEU A 198 2.96 3.34 14.04
C LEU A 198 2.11 2.78 15.19
N ASP A 199 1.01 3.42 15.52
CA ASP A 199 0.22 3.06 16.70
C ASP A 199 -0.18 1.59 16.73
N ASN A 200 -0.41 1.05 17.92
CA ASN A 200 -0.98 -0.29 18.10
C ASN A 200 -0.15 -1.36 17.35
N ASN A 201 1.14 -1.38 17.65
CA ASN A 201 2.13 -2.37 17.21
C ASN A 201 3.04 -2.72 18.41
N ASP A 202 4.14 -3.40 18.15
CA ASP A 202 5.14 -3.74 19.16
C ASP A 202 6.55 -3.31 18.69
N PHE A 203 6.62 -2.11 18.10
CA PHE A 203 7.89 -1.49 17.71
C PHE A 203 8.74 -1.15 18.94
N GLU A 204 10.05 -1.18 18.73
CA GLU A 204 11.05 -1.00 19.77
C GLU A 204 12.05 0.12 19.42
N GLY A 205 12.75 0.59 20.44
CA GLY A 205 13.91 1.46 20.28
C GLY A 205 13.62 2.95 20.38
N ASP A 206 14.67 3.72 20.16
CA ASP A 206 14.70 5.16 20.40
C ASP A 206 14.23 5.96 19.17
N LEU A 207 13.27 6.86 19.38
CA LEU A 207 12.77 7.77 18.34
C LEU A 207 13.69 8.96 18.02
N TYR A 208 14.80 9.14 18.73
CA TYR A 208 15.76 10.22 18.47
C TYR A 208 16.28 10.23 17.03
N MET A 209 16.36 9.06 16.41
CA MET A 209 16.73 8.90 14.99
C MET A 209 15.82 9.64 14.01
N LEU A 210 14.59 9.99 14.39
CA LEU A 210 13.67 10.77 13.55
C LEU A 210 13.98 12.28 13.56
N GLY A 211 14.92 12.74 14.38
CA GLY A 211 15.19 14.17 14.57
C GLY A 211 15.50 14.94 13.28
N PRO A 212 16.30 14.39 12.35
CA PRO A 212 16.60 15.01 11.07
C PRO A 212 15.43 15.09 10.06
N THR A 213 14.29 14.44 10.34
CA THR A 213 13.15 14.37 9.41
C THR A 213 12.25 15.61 9.49
N LYS A 214 11.37 15.78 8.49
CA LYS A 214 10.37 16.86 8.41
C LYS A 214 8.97 16.35 8.77
N LEU A 215 8.88 15.46 9.76
CA LEU A 215 7.62 14.90 10.21
C LEU A 215 6.66 16.00 10.67
N VAL A 216 5.48 16.02 10.07
CA VAL A 216 4.34 16.86 10.45
C VAL A 216 3.26 16.02 11.11
N TRP A 217 3.17 14.73 10.78
CA TRP A 217 2.22 13.80 11.39
C TRP A 217 2.94 12.56 11.92
N VAL A 218 2.81 12.32 13.23
CA VAL A 218 3.39 11.14 13.87
C VAL A 218 2.40 10.55 14.84
N THR A 219 2.23 9.24 14.82
CA THR A 219 1.45 8.53 15.83
C THR A 219 2.21 7.29 16.29
N VAL A 220 2.38 7.12 17.61
CA VAL A 220 3.22 6.06 18.19
C VAL A 220 2.61 5.41 19.44
N HIS A 221 1.33 5.64 19.73
CA HIS A 221 0.68 5.14 20.94
C HIS A 221 0.61 3.61 20.94
N ASN A 222 0.55 3.01 22.12
CA ASN A 222 0.50 1.55 22.30
C ASN A 222 1.65 0.82 21.58
N ASN A 223 2.89 1.29 21.76
CA ASN A 223 4.11 0.56 21.44
C ASN A 223 4.97 0.45 22.71
N PRO A 224 4.78 -0.57 23.56
CA PRO A 224 5.27 -0.58 24.94
C PRO A 224 6.81 -0.51 25.06
N ARG A 225 7.53 -0.91 24.00
CA ARG A 225 9.00 -1.00 23.95
C ARG A 225 9.64 0.14 23.15
N LEU A 226 8.84 1.06 22.63
CA LEU A 226 9.30 2.28 22.00
C LEU A 226 9.55 3.33 23.09
N CYS A 227 10.70 4.00 23.02
CA CYS A 227 11.23 4.82 24.10
C CYS A 227 12.05 5.99 23.53
N GLY A 228 12.71 6.72 24.42
CA GLY A 228 13.64 7.78 24.06
C GLY A 228 13.03 9.17 23.98
N MET A 229 13.90 10.15 23.77
CA MET A 229 13.52 11.55 23.68
C MET A 229 13.02 11.84 22.28
N VAL A 230 11.75 12.22 22.18
CA VAL A 230 11.17 12.65 20.92
C VAL A 230 11.81 13.98 20.50
N PRO A 231 12.45 14.05 19.31
CA PRO A 231 13.03 15.28 18.81
C PRO A 231 12.00 16.42 18.76
N ALA A 232 12.46 17.66 18.94
CA ALA A 232 11.56 18.82 18.97
C ALA A 232 10.68 18.91 17.71
N SER A 233 11.21 18.53 16.53
CA SER A 233 10.44 18.45 15.27
C SER A 233 9.22 17.53 15.38
N VAL A 234 9.38 16.35 15.97
CA VAL A 234 8.31 15.36 16.14
C VAL A 234 7.35 15.75 17.27
N ARG A 235 7.82 16.41 18.33
CA ARG A 235 6.97 16.88 19.43
C ARG A 235 5.88 17.85 18.96
N TRP A 236 6.14 18.59 17.90
CA TRP A 236 5.19 19.53 17.29
C TRP A 236 4.44 18.96 16.10
N ALA A 237 4.64 17.68 15.78
CA ALA A 237 3.84 17.01 14.76
C ALA A 237 2.36 16.98 15.19
N HIS A 238 1.48 17.40 14.30
CA HIS A 238 0.05 17.22 14.44
C HIS A 238 -0.28 15.72 14.55
N GLY A 239 -1.24 15.36 15.40
CA GLY A 239 -1.59 13.96 15.64
C GLY A 239 -0.62 13.19 16.55
N TYR A 240 0.45 13.81 17.07
CA TYR A 240 1.32 13.19 18.06
C TYR A 240 0.55 12.71 19.30
N ASN A 241 0.36 11.39 19.39
CA ASN A 241 -0.29 10.72 20.51
C ASN A 241 0.68 9.67 21.09
N PRO A 242 1.30 9.95 22.25
CA PRO A 242 2.26 9.04 22.88
C PRO A 242 1.66 8.14 23.97
N ALA A 243 0.35 8.16 24.16
CA ALA A 243 -0.29 7.41 25.26
C ALA A 243 0.06 5.91 25.19
N GLY A 244 0.34 5.27 26.34
CA GLY A 244 0.69 3.85 26.36
C GLY A 244 2.07 3.50 25.77
N THR A 245 2.93 4.50 25.53
CA THR A 245 4.31 4.34 25.04
C THR A 245 5.29 4.99 26.02
N ASN A 246 6.50 4.43 26.19
CA ASN A 246 7.47 4.85 27.21
C ASN A 246 8.30 6.10 26.80
N LEU A 247 7.66 7.10 26.19
CA LEU A 247 8.35 8.28 25.65
C LEU A 247 8.78 9.26 26.73
N GLY A 248 9.96 9.86 26.54
CA GLY A 248 10.58 10.76 27.51
C GLY A 248 11.40 10.05 28.59
N ASN A 249 11.40 8.72 28.62
CA ASN A 249 12.31 7.90 29.41
C ASN A 249 13.41 7.34 28.50
N PRO A 250 14.63 7.13 29.01
CA PRO A 250 15.66 6.41 28.28
C PRO A 250 15.17 5.00 27.92
N CYS A 251 15.61 4.55 26.74
CA CYS A 251 15.70 3.14 26.41
C CYS A 251 16.81 2.48 27.26
#